data_AF-A0A091P0S7-F1
#
_entry.id   AF-A0A091P0S7-F1
#
_cell.length_a   1.000
_cell.length_b   1.000
_cell.length_c   1.000
_cell.angle_alpha   90.00
_cell.angle_beta   90.00
_cell.angle_gamma   90.00
#
_symmetry.space_group_name_H-M   'P 1'
#
loop_
_entity.id
_entity.type
_entity.pdbx_description
1 polymer ?
#
loop_
_entity_poly.entity_id
_entity_poly.type
_entity_poly.pdbx_seq_one_letter_code
_entity_poly.pdbx_strand_id
1 'polypeptide(L)'
;EIKPQSHYNHGYSESLGRKSHMDDYSTWDIVKATQYGIYERCRELVEAGYDVRQPDKENVTLLHWAAINNRIDLVKYYISKGAIVDQLGGDLNSTPLHWATRQGHLSMVVQLMKYGADPSLIDGEGCSCIHLAAQFGHTSIVAYLIAKGQDVDMMDQNGMTPLMWAAYRTHSVDPTRLLLTFNVSVNLGDKYHKNTALHWAVLAGNTTVISLLLEAGANVDAQNIKGESPLDLAKQRKNVWMINHLQEARQAKGYDSPSFLRKLKADKEFRQKVMLGTPFLVIWLVGFIADLDIDSWLIKGLMYGGVWAMVQFLSKSFFDHSMHSALPLGIYLATKFWMYVTWFFWFWNDILFFFIHLPFLANSIALFYNFGKSWKSDPGIIKATEEQKKKTIVELAETGSLDLSIFCSTCLIRKPVRSKHCGVCNRCIAKFDHHCPWVGNCVG
;
A
#
# COMPACT_ATOMS: atom_id res chain seq x y z
N GLU A 1 -1.28 18.23 23.66
CA GLU A 1 -0.55 18.70 22.46
C GLU A 1 0.91 18.31 22.61
N ILE A 2 1.38 17.34 21.82
CA ILE A 2 2.80 16.99 21.74
C ILE A 2 3.17 17.19 20.28
N LYS A 3 4.01 18.20 20.01
CA LYS A 3 4.52 18.51 18.67
C LYS A 3 5.53 17.45 18.22
N PRO A 4 5.59 17.13 16.91
CA PRO A 4 6.57 16.20 16.35
C PRO A 4 7.95 16.86 16.26
N GLN A 5 9.00 16.18 16.73
CA GLN A 5 10.37 16.64 16.52
C GLN A 5 10.79 16.35 15.08
N SER A 6 11.01 17.45 14.36
CA SER A 6 11.57 17.55 13.02
C SER A 6 13.05 17.18 12.98
N HIS A 7 13.44 16.50 11.90
CA HIS A 7 14.82 16.44 11.41
C HIS A 7 15.48 17.82 11.40
N TYR A 8 16.62 17.94 12.08
CA TYR A 8 17.59 19.02 11.83
C TYR A 8 18.99 18.43 11.68
N ASN A 9 19.46 18.44 10.44
CA ASN A 9 20.87 18.53 10.11
C ASN A 9 21.36 19.93 10.53
N HIS A 10 22.33 20.01 11.42
CA HIS A 10 23.23 21.15 11.49
C HIS A 10 24.63 20.66 11.85
N GLY A 11 25.54 20.84 10.89
CA GLY A 11 26.96 20.85 11.17
C GLY A 11 27.30 22.09 11.99
N TYR A 12 28.02 21.87 13.08
CA TYR A 12 28.92 22.84 13.67
C TYR A 12 30.21 22.10 14.00
N SER A 13 31.30 22.50 13.35
CA SER A 13 32.64 22.15 13.78
C SER A 13 32.95 22.98 15.02
N GLU A 14 33.13 22.35 16.16
CA GLU A 14 33.81 22.96 17.29
C GLU A 14 34.86 22.02 17.88
N SER A 15 35.96 22.65 18.25
CA SER A 15 37.31 22.16 18.48
C SER A 15 37.45 20.93 19.37
N LEU A 16 38.35 20.05 18.91
CA LEU A 16 39.03 18.98 19.63
C LEU A 16 39.49 19.40 21.04
N GLY A 17 38.73 18.99 22.05
CA GLY A 17 39.14 18.88 23.44
C GLY A 17 39.05 17.42 23.89
N ARG A 18 40.06 16.61 23.54
CA ARG A 18 40.16 15.20 23.89
C ARG A 18 40.40 15.05 25.40
N LYS A 19 39.34 14.80 26.18
CA LYS A 19 39.41 14.08 27.45
C LYS A 19 38.35 12.98 27.43
N SER A 20 38.73 11.82 26.91
CA SER A 20 37.95 10.59 27.08
C SER A 20 38.05 10.17 28.56
N HIS A 21 37.09 10.58 29.36
CA HIS A 21 36.73 9.75 30.51
C HIS A 21 36.11 8.49 29.88
N MET A 22 36.89 7.41 29.79
CA MET A 22 36.30 6.08 29.63
C MET A 22 35.49 5.87 30.90
N ASP A 23 34.19 6.10 30.85
CA ASP A 23 33.29 5.67 31.92
C ASP A 23 33.42 4.16 32.01
N ASP A 24 34.15 3.71 33.03
CA ASP A 24 34.19 2.30 33.39
C ASP A 24 32.80 1.93 33.88
N TYR A 25 32.09 1.14 33.07
CA TYR A 25 30.71 0.69 33.35
C TYR A 25 30.63 -0.22 34.59
N SER A 26 31.74 -0.46 35.28
CA SER A 26 31.90 -1.25 36.51
C SER A 26 31.02 -0.81 37.68
N THR A 27 30.52 0.44 37.70
CA THR A 27 29.61 0.93 38.74
C THR A 27 28.13 0.82 38.40
N TRP A 28 27.79 0.45 37.15
CA TRP A 28 26.41 0.40 36.72
C TRP A 28 25.70 -0.81 37.31
N ASP A 29 24.43 -0.61 37.69
CA ASP A 29 23.52 -1.68 38.06
C ASP A 29 23.17 -2.55 36.83
N ILE A 30 22.66 -3.75 37.08
CA ILE A 30 22.39 -4.72 36.01
C ILE A 30 21.27 -4.27 35.07
N VAL A 31 20.28 -3.51 35.55
CA VAL A 31 19.17 -3.02 34.73
C VAL A 31 19.69 -1.97 33.76
N LYS A 32 20.44 -0.99 34.25
CA LYS A 32 21.08 0.04 33.42
C LYS A 32 22.07 -0.60 32.45
N ALA A 33 22.94 -1.50 32.91
CA ALA A 33 23.85 -2.23 32.03
C ALA A 33 23.09 -2.99 30.91
N THR A 34 21.93 -3.58 31.24
CA THR A 34 21.06 -4.27 30.28
C THR A 34 20.46 -3.30 29.26
N GLN A 35 19.87 -2.18 29.71
CA GLN A 35 19.24 -1.19 28.83
C GLN A 35 20.23 -0.66 27.79
N TYR A 36 21.47 -0.36 28.19
CA TYR A 36 22.52 0.13 27.31
C TYR A 36 23.28 -0.97 26.55
N GLY A 37 23.06 -2.25 26.89
CA GLY A 37 23.65 -3.39 26.17
C GLY A 37 25.11 -3.65 26.51
N ILE A 38 25.55 -3.32 27.73
CA ILE A 38 26.92 -3.55 28.19
C ILE A 38 27.05 -5.03 28.59
N TYR A 39 27.35 -5.88 27.61
CA TYR A 39 27.32 -7.34 27.76
C TYR A 39 28.23 -7.87 28.89
N GLU A 40 29.50 -7.47 28.89
CA GLU A 40 30.47 -7.96 29.89
C GLU A 40 30.04 -7.59 31.31
N ARG A 41 29.55 -6.36 31.52
CA ARG A 41 29.06 -5.93 32.83
C ARG A 41 27.85 -6.75 33.31
N CYS A 42 26.92 -7.03 32.42
CA CYS A 42 25.77 -7.87 32.74
C CYS A 42 26.21 -9.30 33.09
N ARG A 43 27.16 -9.84 32.33
CA ARG A 43 27.73 -11.16 32.56
C ARG A 43 28.44 -11.25 33.91
N GLU A 44 29.28 -10.28 34.24
CA GLU A 44 29.96 -10.19 35.55
C GLU A 44 28.96 -10.23 36.71
N LEU A 45 27.89 -9.42 36.64
CA LEU A 45 26.90 -9.34 37.70
C LEU A 45 26.08 -10.64 37.87
N VAL A 46 25.76 -11.32 36.76
CA VAL A 46 25.08 -12.63 36.81
C VAL A 46 26.02 -13.72 37.35
N GLU A 47 27.30 -13.72 36.94
CA GLU A 47 28.30 -14.66 37.47
C GLU A 47 28.65 -14.38 38.94
N ALA A 48 28.52 -13.15 39.41
CA ALA A 48 28.61 -12.77 40.83
C ALA A 48 27.38 -13.20 41.67
N GLY A 49 26.35 -13.78 41.03
CA GLY A 49 25.20 -14.38 41.72
C GLY A 49 23.87 -13.66 41.54
N TYR A 50 23.77 -12.66 40.65
CA TYR A 50 22.47 -12.05 40.35
C TYR A 50 21.54 -13.04 39.62
N ASP A 51 20.35 -13.28 40.18
CA ASP A 51 19.35 -14.15 39.56
C ASP A 51 18.65 -13.42 38.40
N VAL A 52 18.80 -13.93 37.18
CA VAL A 52 18.17 -13.37 35.97
C VAL A 52 16.63 -13.42 35.99
N ARG A 53 16.04 -14.21 36.89
CA ARG A 53 14.58 -14.27 37.11
C ARG A 53 14.08 -13.22 38.08
N GLN A 54 14.96 -12.61 38.86
CA GLN A 54 14.58 -11.62 39.84
C GLN A 54 14.02 -10.38 39.11
N PRO A 55 12.77 -9.98 39.37
CA PRO A 55 12.24 -8.75 38.84
C PRO A 55 12.78 -7.54 39.62
N ASP A 56 12.78 -6.38 38.99
CA ASP A 56 13.02 -5.10 39.66
C ASP A 56 11.78 -4.63 40.45
N LYS A 57 11.82 -3.38 40.93
CA LYS A 57 10.75 -2.78 41.76
C LYS A 57 9.42 -2.61 41.02
N GLU A 58 9.44 -2.57 39.69
CA GLU A 58 8.26 -2.42 38.83
C GLU A 58 7.77 -3.79 38.32
N ASN A 59 8.24 -4.88 38.93
CA ASN A 59 7.97 -6.24 38.49
C ASN A 59 8.47 -6.51 37.05
N VAL A 60 9.55 -5.84 36.61
CA VAL A 60 10.12 -6.00 35.27
C VAL A 60 11.39 -6.87 35.36
N THR A 61 11.49 -7.91 34.52
CA THR A 61 12.68 -8.77 34.49
C THR A 61 13.76 -8.21 33.55
N LEU A 62 15.01 -8.67 33.71
CA LEU A 62 16.10 -8.31 32.80
C LEU A 62 15.79 -8.64 31.33
N LEU A 63 15.01 -9.70 31.10
CA LEU A 63 14.63 -10.12 29.75
C LEU A 63 13.71 -9.08 29.07
N HIS A 64 12.84 -8.39 29.82
CA HIS A 64 12.03 -7.28 29.30
C HIS A 64 12.92 -6.10 28.89
N TRP A 65 13.86 -5.70 29.75
CA TRP A 65 14.79 -4.60 29.47
C TRP A 65 15.69 -4.90 28.28
N ALA A 66 16.14 -6.15 28.13
CA ALA A 66 16.93 -6.57 26.98
C ALA A 66 16.08 -6.57 25.69
N ALA A 67 14.83 -7.06 25.76
CA ALA A 67 13.92 -7.14 24.63
C ALA A 67 13.52 -5.76 24.07
N ILE A 68 13.09 -4.84 24.95
CA ILE A 68 12.66 -3.49 24.56
C ILE A 68 13.79 -2.63 24.00
N ASN A 69 15.06 -2.96 24.31
CA ASN A 69 16.24 -2.26 23.80
C ASN A 69 16.97 -3.04 22.69
N ASN A 70 16.35 -4.07 22.12
CA ASN A 70 16.90 -4.90 21.03
C ASN A 70 18.29 -5.51 21.33
N ARG A 71 18.56 -5.90 22.59
CA ARG A 71 19.85 -6.48 23.02
C ARG A 71 19.90 -7.99 22.77
N ILE A 72 20.08 -8.37 21.51
CA ILE A 72 20.02 -9.77 21.05
C ILE A 72 20.92 -10.70 21.87
N ASP A 73 22.18 -10.31 22.09
CA ASP A 73 23.13 -11.19 22.78
C ASP A 73 22.84 -11.32 24.28
N LEU A 74 22.31 -10.26 24.92
CA LEU A 74 21.83 -10.34 26.31
C LEU A 74 20.59 -11.23 26.43
N VAL A 75 19.65 -11.18 25.49
CA VAL A 75 18.50 -12.08 25.48
C VAL A 75 18.94 -13.54 25.41
N LYS A 76 19.87 -13.87 24.49
CA LYS A 76 20.44 -15.23 24.39
C LYS A 76 21.12 -15.63 25.70
N TYR A 77 21.92 -14.74 26.29
CA TYR A 77 22.63 -15.00 27.52
C TYR A 77 21.67 -15.23 28.70
N TYR A 78 20.70 -14.34 28.94
CA TYR A 78 19.75 -14.48 30.04
C TYR A 78 18.87 -15.73 29.91
N ILE A 79 18.44 -16.10 28.70
CA ILE A 79 17.72 -17.36 28.46
C ILE A 79 18.62 -18.56 28.78
N SER A 80 19.90 -18.53 28.38
CA SER A 80 20.87 -19.58 28.74
C SER A 80 21.10 -19.72 30.25
N LYS A 81 20.85 -18.66 31.02
CA LYS A 81 20.91 -18.62 32.49
C LYS A 81 19.56 -18.91 33.15
N GLY A 82 18.55 -19.32 32.36
CA GLY A 82 17.26 -19.79 32.86
C GLY A 82 16.18 -18.72 32.97
N ALA A 83 16.34 -17.54 32.37
CA ALA A 83 15.27 -16.55 32.28
C ALA A 83 14.01 -17.16 31.61
N ILE A 84 12.84 -16.85 32.16
CA ILE A 84 11.55 -17.34 31.64
C ILE A 84 11.12 -16.44 30.48
N VAL A 85 10.97 -17.02 29.29
CA VAL A 85 10.77 -16.30 28.03
C VAL A 85 9.47 -15.47 28.03
N ASP A 86 8.37 -16.08 28.49
CA ASP A 86 7.04 -15.46 28.55
C ASP A 86 6.66 -15.02 29.99
N GLN A 87 7.65 -14.64 30.80
CA GLN A 87 7.36 -14.08 32.12
C GLN A 87 6.55 -12.80 31.97
N LEU A 88 5.41 -12.70 32.65
CA LEU A 88 4.64 -11.46 32.72
C LEU A 88 5.32 -10.50 33.70
N GLY A 89 5.44 -9.23 33.30
CA GLY A 89 6.02 -8.16 34.10
C GLY A 89 5.56 -6.76 33.72
N GLY A 90 5.94 -5.79 34.55
CA GLY A 90 5.55 -4.37 34.43
C GLY A 90 4.07 -4.10 34.74
N ASP A 91 3.70 -2.81 34.75
CA ASP A 91 2.34 -2.36 35.06
C ASP A 91 1.26 -2.92 34.11
N LEU A 92 1.65 -3.23 32.87
CA LEU A 92 0.77 -3.77 31.84
C LEU A 92 0.81 -5.30 31.76
N ASN A 93 1.35 -6.01 32.76
CA ASN A 93 1.43 -7.49 32.79
C ASN A 93 1.77 -8.08 31.41
N SER A 94 2.86 -7.60 30.83
CA SER A 94 3.25 -7.89 29.45
C SER A 94 4.41 -8.89 29.43
N THR A 95 4.62 -9.59 28.32
CA THR A 95 5.81 -10.43 28.12
C THR A 95 6.95 -9.60 27.51
N PRO A 96 8.21 -10.09 27.54
CA PRO A 96 9.30 -9.49 26.77
C PRO A 96 8.99 -9.37 25.28
N LEU A 97 8.23 -10.32 24.71
CA LEU A 97 7.81 -10.28 23.32
C LEU A 97 6.82 -9.14 23.04
N HIS A 98 5.89 -8.85 23.96
CA HIS A 98 5.03 -7.67 23.87
C HIS A 98 5.86 -6.39 23.85
N TRP A 99 6.88 -6.26 24.71
CA TRP A 99 7.73 -5.07 24.77
C TRP A 99 8.54 -4.87 23.48
N ALA A 100 9.15 -5.94 22.95
CA ALA A 100 9.84 -5.90 21.65
C ALA A 100 8.90 -5.53 20.50
N THR A 101 7.66 -6.03 20.54
CA THR A 101 6.63 -5.75 19.53
C THR A 101 6.18 -4.29 19.56
N ARG A 102 5.93 -3.72 20.75
CA ARG A 102 5.57 -2.30 20.90
C ARG A 102 6.63 -1.37 20.34
N GLN A 103 7.92 -1.72 20.49
CA GLN A 103 9.04 -0.92 19.97
C GLN A 103 9.40 -1.18 18.50
N GLY A 104 8.77 -2.14 17.83
CA GLY A 104 9.05 -2.40 16.42
C GLY A 104 10.34 -3.17 16.16
N HIS A 105 10.88 -3.86 17.16
CA HIS A 105 12.14 -4.60 17.03
C HIS A 105 11.94 -5.99 16.40
N LEU A 106 11.80 -6.03 15.07
CA LEU A 106 11.61 -7.29 14.33
C LEU A 106 12.67 -8.35 14.65
N SER A 107 13.94 -7.98 14.72
CA SER A 107 15.04 -8.89 15.07
C SER A 107 14.84 -9.54 16.43
N MET A 108 14.32 -8.78 17.40
CA MET A 108 14.05 -9.28 18.73
C MET A 108 12.81 -10.17 18.78
N VAL A 109 11.74 -9.79 18.07
CA VAL A 109 10.52 -10.62 17.91
C VAL A 109 10.90 -11.99 17.34
N VAL A 110 11.69 -12.01 16.27
CA VAL A 110 12.23 -13.24 15.68
C VAL A 110 13.01 -14.05 16.71
N GLN A 111 13.93 -13.40 17.45
CA GLN A 111 14.81 -14.08 18.39
C GLN A 111 14.04 -14.71 19.56
N LEU A 112 13.07 -13.98 20.14
CA LEU A 112 12.24 -14.47 21.24
C LEU A 112 11.32 -15.62 20.79
N MET A 113 10.70 -15.51 19.61
CA MET A 113 9.88 -16.61 19.06
C MET A 113 10.72 -17.87 18.76
N LYS A 114 11.99 -17.73 18.38
CA LYS A 114 12.93 -18.88 18.27
C LYS A 114 13.17 -19.56 19.61
N TYR A 115 13.05 -18.84 20.72
CA TYR A 115 13.12 -19.39 22.07
C TYR A 115 11.76 -19.84 22.62
N GLY A 116 10.72 -19.89 21.77
CA GLY A 116 9.40 -20.41 22.14
C GLY A 116 8.45 -19.37 22.72
N ALA A 117 8.75 -18.06 22.63
CA ALA A 117 7.83 -17.02 23.04
C ALA A 117 6.51 -17.11 22.26
N ASP A 118 5.38 -17.10 22.97
CA ASP A 118 4.05 -17.20 22.37
C ASP A 118 3.48 -15.80 22.03
N PRO A 119 3.35 -15.43 20.73
CA PRO A 119 2.81 -14.13 20.33
C PRO A 119 1.29 -13.97 20.57
N SER A 120 0.58 -15.06 20.88
CA SER A 120 -0.86 -15.06 21.11
C SER A 120 -1.25 -14.71 22.55
N LEU A 121 -0.29 -14.73 23.48
CA LEU A 121 -0.49 -14.25 24.85
C LEU A 121 -1.03 -12.83 24.85
N ILE A 122 -1.74 -12.49 25.93
CA ILE A 122 -2.49 -11.25 26.04
C ILE A 122 -1.86 -10.41 27.15
N ASP A 123 -1.57 -9.14 26.86
CA ASP A 123 -1.13 -8.19 27.88
C ASP A 123 -2.28 -7.59 28.70
N GLY A 124 -1.96 -6.74 29.66
CA GLY A 124 -2.91 -6.05 30.52
C GLY A 124 -3.82 -5.05 29.81
N GLU A 125 -3.52 -4.64 28.56
CA GLU A 125 -4.43 -3.87 27.71
C GLU A 125 -5.36 -4.78 26.88
N GLY A 126 -5.29 -6.09 27.11
CA GLY A 126 -6.10 -7.06 26.40
C GLY A 126 -5.57 -7.41 25.00
N CYS A 127 -4.35 -6.99 24.66
CA CYS A 127 -3.78 -7.11 23.31
C CYS A 127 -2.73 -8.23 23.21
N SER A 128 -2.83 -9.04 22.15
CA SER A 128 -1.72 -9.91 21.69
C SER A 128 -0.77 -9.18 20.74
N CYS A 129 0.37 -9.80 20.40
CA CYS A 129 1.42 -9.17 19.59
C CYS A 129 0.93 -8.64 18.23
N ILE A 130 0.02 -9.33 17.54
CA ILE A 130 -0.49 -8.88 16.24
C ILE A 130 -1.29 -7.56 16.34
N HIS A 131 -2.02 -7.36 17.43
CA HIS A 131 -2.75 -6.12 17.73
C HIS A 131 -1.77 -4.99 18.06
N LEU A 132 -0.76 -5.27 18.90
CA LEU A 132 0.30 -4.31 19.24
C LEU A 132 1.04 -3.85 17.97
N ALA A 133 1.45 -4.78 17.11
CA ALA A 133 2.14 -4.47 15.86
C ALA A 133 1.25 -3.62 14.93
N ALA A 134 -0.05 -3.93 14.84
CA ALA A 134 -0.98 -3.17 14.02
C ALA A 134 -1.23 -1.75 14.56
N GLN A 135 -1.47 -1.58 15.87
CA GLN A 135 -1.76 -0.26 16.44
C GLN A 135 -0.57 0.71 16.40
N PHE A 136 0.66 0.20 16.46
CA PHE A 136 1.89 1.00 16.41
C PHE A 136 2.48 1.11 14.99
N GLY A 137 1.86 0.48 13.99
CA GLY A 137 2.27 0.61 12.58
C GLY A 137 3.48 -0.24 12.16
N HIS A 138 3.85 -1.25 12.96
CA HIS A 138 5.00 -2.11 12.74
C HIS A 138 4.72 -3.19 11.68
N THR A 139 4.60 -2.73 10.44
CA THR A 139 4.17 -3.52 9.27
C THR A 139 5.02 -4.78 9.05
N SER A 140 6.33 -4.71 9.28
CA SER A 140 7.23 -5.86 9.15
C SER A 140 6.96 -6.95 10.20
N ILE A 141 6.60 -6.56 11.42
CA ILE A 141 6.21 -7.49 12.48
C ILE A 141 4.83 -8.08 12.18
N VAL A 142 3.86 -7.28 11.74
CA VAL A 142 2.54 -7.79 11.28
C VAL A 142 2.73 -8.87 10.21
N ALA A 143 3.55 -8.60 9.20
CA ALA A 143 3.85 -9.57 8.14
C ALA A 143 4.46 -10.86 8.70
N TYR A 144 5.44 -10.74 9.60
CA TYR A 144 6.12 -11.89 10.19
C TYR A 144 5.17 -12.74 11.04
N LEU A 145 4.34 -12.13 11.89
CA LEU A 145 3.40 -12.83 12.76
C LEU A 145 2.35 -13.61 11.96
N ILE A 146 1.77 -13.01 10.91
CA ILE A 146 0.84 -13.70 10.00
C ILE A 146 1.54 -14.87 9.28
N ALA A 147 2.80 -14.66 8.84
CA ALA A 147 3.58 -15.70 8.20
C ALA A 147 3.94 -16.87 9.15
N LYS A 148 4.04 -16.59 10.47
CA LYS A 148 4.21 -17.60 11.52
C LYS A 148 2.89 -18.21 12.01
N GLY A 149 1.77 -17.87 11.38
CA GLY A 149 0.48 -18.55 11.60
C GLY A 149 -0.46 -17.84 12.57
N GLN A 150 -0.19 -16.59 12.97
CA GLN A 150 -1.20 -15.79 13.69
C GLN A 150 -2.40 -15.54 12.78
N ASP A 151 -3.59 -15.66 13.35
CA ASP A 151 -4.84 -15.34 12.66
C ASP A 151 -4.92 -13.83 12.40
N VAL A 152 -5.18 -13.48 11.14
CA VAL A 152 -5.23 -12.09 10.69
C VAL A 152 -6.51 -11.38 11.15
N ASP A 153 -7.57 -12.14 11.45
CA ASP A 153 -8.84 -11.65 11.98
C ASP A 153 -8.98 -11.93 13.50
N MET A 154 -7.89 -12.30 14.18
CA MET A 154 -7.88 -12.49 15.64
C MET A 154 -8.49 -11.27 16.34
N MET A 155 -9.37 -11.50 17.30
CA MET A 155 -9.90 -10.45 18.16
C MET A 155 -9.14 -10.42 19.49
N ASP A 156 -8.79 -9.23 19.92
CA ASP A 156 -8.26 -8.97 21.26
C ASP A 156 -9.38 -9.00 22.33
N GLN A 157 -9.05 -8.78 23.60
CA GLN A 157 -10.08 -8.74 24.67
C GLN A 157 -11.02 -7.53 24.55
N ASN A 158 -10.59 -6.49 23.84
CA ASN A 158 -11.39 -5.32 23.46
C ASN A 158 -12.32 -5.62 22.27
N GLY A 159 -12.27 -6.85 21.71
CA GLY A 159 -13.08 -7.25 20.56
C GLY A 159 -12.63 -6.64 19.24
N MET A 160 -11.42 -6.09 19.19
CA MET A 160 -10.84 -5.39 18.06
C MET A 160 -9.92 -6.32 17.27
N THR A 161 -10.02 -6.29 15.94
CA THR A 161 -9.07 -6.98 15.05
C THR A 161 -7.84 -6.13 14.75
N PRO A 162 -6.74 -6.72 14.23
CA PRO A 162 -5.60 -5.96 13.73
C PRO A 162 -5.99 -4.86 12.72
N LEU A 163 -6.96 -5.14 11.83
CA LEU A 163 -7.44 -4.17 10.85
C LEU A 163 -8.14 -2.98 11.52
N MET A 164 -8.94 -3.20 12.57
CA MET A 164 -9.61 -2.13 13.31
C MET A 164 -8.59 -1.26 14.07
N TRP A 165 -7.59 -1.88 14.70
CA TRP A 165 -6.49 -1.16 15.36
C TRP A 165 -5.69 -0.30 14.37
N ALA A 166 -5.34 -0.85 13.21
CA ALA A 166 -4.68 -0.11 12.14
C ALA A 166 -5.54 1.07 11.66
N ALA A 167 -6.83 0.86 11.43
CA ALA A 167 -7.75 1.90 10.99
C ALA A 167 -7.89 3.04 12.02
N TYR A 168 -7.90 2.72 13.32
CA TYR A 168 -8.05 3.70 14.39
C TYR A 168 -6.76 4.47 14.70
N ARG A 169 -5.59 3.80 14.69
CA ARG A 169 -4.35 4.37 15.21
C ARG A 169 -3.33 4.75 14.13
N THR A 170 -3.29 4.04 13.01
CA THR A 170 -2.26 4.23 11.97
C THR A 170 -2.77 5.07 10.80
N HIS A 171 -2.36 6.33 10.74
CA HIS A 171 -2.75 7.27 9.67
C HIS A 171 -1.83 7.14 8.44
N SER A 172 -1.57 5.90 8.02
CA SER A 172 -0.65 5.52 6.95
C SER A 172 -1.24 4.40 6.09
N VAL A 173 -0.66 4.18 4.91
CA VAL A 173 -1.13 3.12 3.99
C VAL A 173 -0.91 1.72 4.56
N ASP A 174 0.28 1.49 5.12
CA ASP A 174 0.59 0.26 5.85
C ASP A 174 0.47 0.54 7.37
N PRO A 175 0.04 -0.43 8.20
CA PRO A 175 -0.15 -1.86 7.90
C PRO A 175 -1.52 -2.23 7.28
N THR A 176 -2.45 -1.29 7.11
CA THR A 176 -3.79 -1.55 6.56
C THR A 176 -3.74 -2.26 5.21
N ARG A 177 -2.98 -1.74 4.24
CA ARG A 177 -2.84 -2.38 2.92
C ARG A 177 -2.26 -3.79 3.00
N LEU A 178 -1.28 -4.02 3.89
CA LEU A 178 -0.71 -5.35 4.12
C LEU A 178 -1.78 -6.32 4.63
N LEU A 179 -2.58 -5.92 5.63
CA LEU A 179 -3.67 -6.73 6.17
C LEU A 179 -4.71 -7.06 5.09
N LEU A 180 -5.11 -6.08 4.27
CA LEU A 180 -6.00 -6.28 3.13
C LEU A 180 -5.42 -7.26 2.09
N THR A 181 -4.09 -7.28 1.92
CA THR A 181 -3.40 -8.23 1.03
C THR A 181 -3.49 -9.68 1.53
N PHE A 182 -3.64 -9.87 2.84
CA PHE A 182 -3.88 -11.17 3.48
C PHE A 182 -5.37 -11.55 3.56
N ASN A 183 -6.24 -10.85 2.83
CA ASN A 183 -7.67 -11.19 2.67
C ASN A 183 -8.46 -11.23 3.99
N VAL A 184 -8.20 -10.25 4.88
CA VAL A 184 -8.96 -10.01 6.12
C VAL A 184 -10.45 -9.77 5.89
N SER A 185 -11.24 -10.05 6.92
CA SER A 185 -12.67 -9.77 6.96
C SER A 185 -12.95 -8.28 7.14
N VAL A 186 -12.94 -7.51 6.05
CA VAL A 186 -13.10 -6.03 6.04
C VAL A 186 -14.36 -5.54 6.76
N ASN A 187 -15.45 -6.31 6.68
CA ASN A 187 -16.76 -5.94 7.20
C ASN A 187 -17.05 -6.51 8.59
N LEU A 188 -16.07 -7.13 9.25
CA LEU A 188 -16.23 -7.58 10.61
C LEU A 188 -16.43 -6.38 11.54
N GLY A 189 -17.40 -6.45 12.43
CA GLY A 189 -17.64 -5.46 13.47
C GLY A 189 -17.01 -5.91 14.79
N ASP A 190 -16.50 -4.96 15.58
CA ASP A 190 -15.92 -5.26 16.88
C ASP A 190 -16.97 -5.89 17.83
N LYS A 191 -16.50 -6.56 18.87
CA LYS A 191 -17.37 -7.32 19.77
C LYS A 191 -18.42 -6.46 20.49
N TYR A 192 -18.06 -5.25 20.93
CA TYR A 192 -18.87 -4.47 21.87
C TYR A 192 -19.70 -3.38 21.19
N HIS A 193 -19.13 -2.69 20.21
CA HIS A 193 -19.80 -1.59 19.51
C HIS A 193 -20.31 -1.99 18.12
N LYS A 194 -19.88 -3.15 17.58
CA LYS A 194 -20.16 -3.56 16.19
C LYS A 194 -19.64 -2.54 15.15
N ASN A 195 -18.69 -1.69 15.53
CA ASN A 195 -17.98 -0.81 14.63
C ASN A 195 -17.06 -1.66 13.74
N THR A 196 -17.24 -1.56 12.43
CA THR A 196 -16.30 -2.13 11.45
C THR A 196 -15.01 -1.30 11.38
N ALA A 197 -13.97 -1.81 10.71
CA ALA A 197 -12.75 -1.03 10.46
C ALA A 197 -13.04 0.33 9.80
N LEU A 198 -14.08 0.42 8.95
CA LEU A 198 -14.49 1.67 8.32
C LEU A 198 -15.10 2.65 9.33
N HIS A 199 -15.88 2.18 10.31
CA HIS A 199 -16.35 3.04 11.40
C HIS A 199 -15.18 3.62 12.18
N TRP A 200 -14.21 2.78 12.56
CA TRP A 200 -13.01 3.22 13.30
C TRP A 200 -12.16 4.22 12.50
N ALA A 201 -11.99 4.00 11.20
CA ALA A 201 -11.28 4.94 10.32
C ALA A 201 -12.00 6.31 10.27
N VAL A 202 -13.33 6.33 10.17
CA VAL A 202 -14.13 7.57 10.18
C VAL A 202 -14.07 8.26 11.54
N LEU A 203 -14.12 7.50 12.64
CA LEU A 203 -13.99 8.04 14.00
C LEU A 203 -12.60 8.66 14.22
N ALA A 204 -11.53 8.06 13.68
CA ALA A 204 -10.19 8.64 13.72
C ALA A 204 -10.01 9.82 12.76
N GLY A 205 -10.85 9.95 11.72
CA GLY A 205 -10.63 10.89 10.62
C GLY A 205 -9.51 10.45 9.67
N ASN A 206 -9.26 9.14 9.59
CA ASN A 206 -8.16 8.53 8.85
C ASN A 206 -8.52 8.38 7.36
N THR A 207 -8.38 9.47 6.61
CA THR A 207 -8.75 9.54 5.19
C THR A 207 -7.98 8.55 4.32
N THR A 208 -6.70 8.31 4.63
CA THR A 208 -5.85 7.35 3.91
C THR A 208 -6.40 5.93 4.00
N VAL A 209 -6.79 5.48 5.20
CA VAL A 209 -7.34 4.14 5.41
C VAL A 209 -8.77 4.02 4.87
N ILE A 210 -9.57 5.09 4.93
CA ILE A 210 -10.92 5.10 4.34
C ILE A 210 -10.87 4.71 2.86
N SER A 211 -10.01 5.33 2.04
CA SER A 211 -9.92 4.99 0.62
C SER A 211 -9.53 3.53 0.40
N LEU A 212 -8.55 3.01 1.15
CA LEU A 212 -8.12 1.60 1.05
C LEU A 212 -9.23 0.61 1.42
N LEU A 213 -9.99 0.89 2.48
CA LEU A 213 -11.09 0.04 2.92
C LEU A 213 -12.24 0.02 1.89
N LEU A 214 -12.54 1.16 1.27
CA LEU A 214 -13.57 1.26 0.24
C LEU A 214 -13.19 0.49 -1.03
N GLU A 215 -11.92 0.61 -1.47
CA GLU A 215 -11.35 -0.19 -2.56
C GLU A 215 -11.41 -1.69 -2.26
N ALA A 216 -11.18 -2.08 -1.00
CA ALA A 216 -11.29 -3.47 -0.54
C ALA A 216 -12.74 -3.93 -0.25
N GLY A 217 -13.75 -3.15 -0.62
CA GLY A 217 -15.14 -3.58 -0.55
C GLY A 217 -15.83 -3.35 0.80
N ALA A 218 -15.33 -2.46 1.66
CA ALA A 218 -15.98 -2.11 2.92
C ALA A 218 -17.44 -1.62 2.75
N ASN A 219 -18.33 -2.06 3.64
CA ASN A 219 -19.74 -1.71 3.64
C ASN A 219 -19.96 -0.36 4.33
N VAL A 220 -20.40 0.62 3.54
CA VAL A 220 -20.67 2.01 3.97
C VAL A 220 -22.00 2.16 4.70
N ASP A 221 -22.89 1.17 4.59
CA ASP A 221 -24.22 1.17 5.20
C ASP A 221 -24.31 0.18 6.38
N ALA A 222 -23.20 -0.49 6.73
CA ALA A 222 -23.14 -1.35 7.91
C ALA A 222 -23.44 -0.50 9.15
N GLN A 223 -24.37 -0.96 9.98
CA GLN A 223 -24.76 -0.25 11.19
C GLN A 223 -24.04 -0.83 12.41
N ASN A 224 -23.51 0.06 13.25
CA ASN A 224 -23.01 -0.30 14.57
C ASN A 224 -24.18 -0.56 15.56
N ILE A 225 -23.86 -0.84 16.82
CA ILE A 225 -24.87 -1.14 17.86
C ILE A 225 -25.85 0.03 18.12
N LYS A 226 -25.44 1.26 17.80
CA LYS A 226 -26.27 2.48 17.93
C LYS A 226 -27.12 2.74 16.69
N GLY A 227 -27.06 1.88 15.67
CA GLY A 227 -27.72 2.09 14.38
C GLY A 227 -27.02 3.12 13.48
N GLU A 228 -25.80 3.54 13.82
CA GLU A 228 -25.04 4.54 13.05
C GLU A 228 -24.22 3.83 11.97
N SER A 229 -24.33 4.30 10.72
CA SER A 229 -23.43 3.88 9.65
C SER A 229 -22.13 4.71 9.65
N PRO A 230 -21.05 4.26 8.98
CA PRO A 230 -19.87 5.09 8.76
C PRO A 230 -20.19 6.43 8.10
N LEU A 231 -21.19 6.45 7.21
CA LEU A 231 -21.66 7.67 6.58
C LEU A 231 -22.35 8.62 7.58
N ASP A 232 -23.12 8.08 8.52
CA ASP A 232 -23.76 8.88 9.57
C ASP A 232 -22.72 9.46 10.53
N LEU A 233 -21.70 8.68 10.91
CA LEU A 233 -20.57 9.17 11.70
C LEU A 233 -19.80 10.27 10.98
N ALA A 234 -19.61 10.16 9.66
CA ALA A 234 -18.97 11.20 8.85
C ALA A 234 -19.79 12.50 8.80
N LYS A 235 -21.13 12.38 8.71
CA LYS A 235 -22.06 13.52 8.78
C LYS A 235 -22.04 14.20 10.15
N GLN A 236 -22.04 13.43 11.24
CA GLN A 236 -21.93 13.97 12.61
C GLN A 236 -20.63 14.78 12.79
N ARG A 237 -19.51 14.29 12.24
CA ARG A 237 -18.22 15.01 12.23
C ARG A 237 -18.17 16.21 11.28
N LYS A 238 -19.18 16.40 10.42
CA LYS A 238 -19.24 17.47 9.41
C LYS A 238 -18.01 17.53 8.48
N ASN A 239 -17.38 16.38 8.22
CA ASN A 239 -16.25 16.30 7.30
C ASN A 239 -16.76 16.07 5.86
N VAL A 240 -16.78 17.15 5.08
CA VAL A 240 -17.30 17.16 3.69
C VAL A 240 -16.58 16.13 2.82
N TRP A 241 -15.27 15.97 2.97
CA TRP A 241 -14.50 15.02 2.18
C TRP A 241 -14.93 13.57 2.46
N MET A 242 -15.04 13.18 3.74
CA MET A 242 -15.46 11.83 4.11
C MET A 242 -16.88 11.53 3.63
N ILE A 243 -17.81 12.50 3.78
CA ILE A 243 -19.20 12.34 3.34
C ILE A 243 -19.25 12.10 1.83
N ASN A 244 -18.59 12.96 1.04
CA ASN A 244 -18.59 12.83 -0.41
C ASN A 244 -17.96 11.51 -0.84
N HIS A 245 -16.82 11.13 -0.26
CA HIS A 245 -16.10 9.93 -0.66
C HIS A 245 -16.85 8.64 -0.29
N LEU A 246 -17.49 8.60 0.88
CA LEU A 246 -18.35 7.48 1.28
C LEU A 246 -19.61 7.38 0.41
N GLN A 247 -20.21 8.52 0.04
CA GLN A 247 -21.37 8.55 -0.87
C GLN A 247 -20.99 8.10 -2.29
N GLU A 248 -19.84 8.53 -2.81
CA GLU A 248 -19.31 8.09 -4.10
C GLU A 248 -19.10 6.57 -4.10
N ALA A 249 -18.48 6.03 -3.05
CA ALA A 249 -18.28 4.59 -2.92
C ALA A 249 -19.60 3.82 -2.76
N ARG A 250 -20.60 4.40 -2.09
CA ARG A 250 -21.97 3.86 -2.00
C ARG A 250 -22.64 3.77 -3.37
N GLN A 251 -22.55 4.85 -4.15
CA GLN A 251 -23.12 4.94 -5.50
C GLN A 251 -22.44 3.96 -6.47
N ALA A 252 -21.12 3.81 -6.37
CA ALA A 252 -20.36 2.85 -7.18
C ALA A 252 -20.83 1.40 -6.97
N LYS A 253 -21.33 1.06 -5.77
CA LYS A 253 -21.88 -0.26 -5.45
C LYS A 253 -23.36 -0.45 -5.84
N GLY A 254 -24.01 0.58 -6.41
CA GLY A 254 -25.32 0.45 -7.05
C GLY A 254 -26.54 0.48 -6.12
N TYR A 255 -26.41 0.96 -4.87
CA TYR A 255 -27.52 0.99 -3.91
C TYR A 255 -28.50 2.15 -4.13
N ASP A 256 -28.04 3.28 -4.67
CA ASP A 256 -28.89 4.40 -5.10
C ASP A 256 -28.92 4.39 -6.62
N SER A 257 -30.10 4.20 -7.24
CA SER A 257 -30.28 4.23 -8.70
C SER A 257 -29.92 5.61 -9.25
N PRO A 258 -28.74 5.82 -9.85
CA PRO A 258 -28.41 7.11 -10.43
C PRO A 258 -29.19 7.24 -11.75
N SER A 259 -29.48 8.47 -12.19
CA SER A 259 -29.92 8.67 -13.57
C SER A 259 -28.90 8.03 -14.54
N PHE A 260 -29.38 7.42 -15.62
CA PHE A 260 -28.55 6.65 -16.57
C PHE A 260 -27.29 7.40 -17.01
N LEU A 261 -27.39 8.71 -17.24
CA LEU A 261 -26.26 9.58 -17.60
C LEU A 261 -25.21 9.71 -16.49
N ARG A 262 -25.63 9.74 -15.21
CA ARG A 262 -24.69 9.77 -14.08
C ARG A 262 -23.96 8.45 -13.92
N LYS A 263 -24.65 7.33 -14.18
CA LYS A 263 -24.04 5.99 -14.18
C LYS A 263 -22.95 5.87 -15.24
N LEU A 264 -23.24 6.34 -16.46
CA LEU A 264 -22.25 6.41 -17.55
C LEU A 264 -21.08 7.34 -17.20
N LYS A 265 -21.34 8.48 -16.56
CA LYS A 265 -20.29 9.41 -16.14
C LYS A 265 -19.41 8.86 -15.00
N ALA A 266 -19.95 8.04 -14.11
CA ALA A 266 -19.19 7.44 -13.01
C ALA A 266 -18.32 6.27 -13.49
N ASP A 267 -18.80 5.50 -14.47
CA ASP A 267 -18.09 4.35 -15.02
C ASP A 267 -16.74 4.76 -15.64
N LYS A 268 -15.66 4.23 -15.07
CA LYS A 268 -14.28 4.51 -15.48
C LYS A 268 -13.97 3.90 -16.85
N GLU A 269 -14.48 2.70 -17.15
CA GLU A 269 -14.26 2.07 -18.45
C GLU A 269 -14.99 2.81 -19.56
N PHE A 270 -16.24 3.22 -19.30
CA PHE A 270 -17.02 3.99 -20.27
C PHE A 270 -16.34 5.32 -20.59
N ARG A 271 -15.91 6.07 -19.57
CA ARG A 271 -15.14 7.31 -19.75
C ARG A 271 -13.87 7.09 -20.57
N GLN A 272 -13.13 6.02 -20.30
CA GLN A 272 -11.93 5.68 -21.05
C GLN A 272 -12.23 5.41 -22.53
N LYS A 273 -13.31 4.66 -22.82
CA LYS A 273 -13.76 4.40 -24.20
C LYS A 273 -14.18 5.69 -24.92
N VAL A 274 -14.91 6.58 -24.25
CA VAL A 274 -15.29 7.90 -24.81
C VAL A 274 -14.05 8.74 -25.10
N MET A 275 -13.09 8.81 -24.18
CA MET A 275 -11.82 9.51 -24.38
C MET A 275 -11.02 8.93 -25.55
N LEU A 276 -11.00 7.60 -25.70
CA LEU A 276 -10.31 6.92 -26.80
C LEU A 276 -11.00 7.15 -28.16
N GLY A 277 -12.34 7.17 -28.18
CA GLY A 277 -13.15 7.31 -29.39
C GLY A 277 -13.32 8.75 -29.88
N THR A 278 -13.28 9.74 -28.99
CA THR A 278 -13.49 11.16 -29.35
C THR A 278 -12.55 11.63 -30.48
N PRO A 279 -11.23 11.34 -30.46
CA PRO A 279 -10.34 11.71 -31.56
C PRO A 279 -10.72 11.14 -32.93
N PHE A 280 -11.30 9.93 -33.00
CA PHE A 280 -11.74 9.34 -34.26
C PHE A 280 -12.85 10.18 -34.91
N LEU A 281 -13.84 10.59 -34.12
CA LEU A 281 -14.95 11.42 -34.58
C LEU A 281 -14.50 12.84 -34.91
N VAL A 282 -13.63 13.44 -34.10
CA VAL A 282 -13.17 14.81 -34.31
C VAL A 282 -12.33 14.93 -35.59
N ILE A 283 -11.38 14.02 -35.83
CA ILE A 283 -10.57 14.04 -37.06
C ILE A 283 -11.47 13.90 -38.29
N TRP A 284 -12.47 13.02 -38.23
CA TRP A 284 -13.44 12.85 -39.30
C TRP A 284 -14.29 14.10 -39.55
N LEU A 285 -14.88 14.68 -38.49
CA LEU A 285 -15.71 15.88 -38.58
C LEU A 285 -14.92 17.06 -39.17
N VAL A 286 -13.66 17.25 -38.76
CA VAL A 286 -12.80 18.31 -39.30
C VAL A 286 -12.55 18.11 -40.80
N GLY A 287 -12.21 16.88 -41.21
CA GLY A 287 -12.03 16.57 -42.64
C GLY A 287 -13.32 16.75 -43.44
N PHE A 288 -14.45 16.28 -42.92
CA PHE A 288 -15.75 16.40 -43.56
C PHE A 288 -16.17 17.86 -43.74
N ILE A 289 -16.01 18.71 -42.73
CA ILE A 289 -16.32 20.14 -42.83
C ILE A 289 -15.45 20.84 -43.88
N ALA A 290 -14.17 20.44 -43.99
CA ALA A 290 -13.28 20.98 -45.00
C ALA A 290 -13.75 20.64 -46.43
N ASP A 291 -14.17 19.39 -46.64
CA ASP A 291 -14.59 18.82 -47.93
C ASP A 291 -15.97 19.29 -48.41
N LEU A 292 -16.82 19.83 -47.52
CA LEU A 292 -18.11 20.38 -47.91
C LEU A 292 -17.96 21.50 -48.96
N ASP A 293 -18.70 21.35 -50.06
CA ASP A 293 -18.77 22.31 -51.17
C ASP A 293 -19.65 23.53 -50.80
N ILE A 294 -19.17 24.32 -49.84
CA ILE A 294 -19.82 25.52 -49.32
C ILE A 294 -18.84 26.69 -49.50
N ASP A 295 -19.21 27.66 -50.33
CA ASP A 295 -18.39 28.85 -50.63
C ASP A 295 -18.25 29.82 -49.43
N SER A 296 -19.15 29.73 -48.45
CA SER A 296 -19.15 30.60 -47.28
C SER A 296 -18.21 30.11 -46.18
N TRP A 297 -17.08 30.79 -46.03
CA TRP A 297 -16.14 30.59 -44.93
C TRP A 297 -16.76 30.83 -43.55
N LEU A 298 -17.79 31.68 -43.46
CA LEU A 298 -18.48 31.97 -42.20
C LEU A 298 -19.28 30.76 -41.69
N ILE A 299 -19.93 30.03 -42.59
CA ILE A 299 -20.66 28.81 -42.26
C ILE A 299 -19.68 27.71 -41.82
N LYS A 300 -18.57 27.51 -42.56
CA LYS A 300 -17.51 26.57 -42.16
C LYS A 300 -16.94 26.93 -40.77
N GLY A 301 -16.71 28.22 -40.50
CA GLY A 301 -16.29 28.72 -39.19
C GLY A 301 -17.26 28.39 -38.06
N LEU A 302 -18.57 28.56 -38.28
CA LEU A 302 -19.60 28.19 -37.30
C LEU A 302 -19.63 26.68 -37.03
N MET A 303 -19.46 25.84 -38.06
CA MET A 303 -19.40 24.39 -37.89
C MET A 303 -18.18 23.95 -37.08
N TYR A 304 -17.00 24.54 -37.34
CA TYR A 304 -15.81 24.31 -36.52
C TYR A 304 -16.01 24.77 -35.06
N GLY A 305 -16.69 25.90 -34.86
CA GLY A 305 -17.11 26.35 -33.53
C GLY A 305 -18.01 25.34 -32.81
N GLY A 306 -18.92 24.69 -33.54
CA GLY A 306 -19.76 23.60 -33.02
C GLY A 306 -18.96 22.37 -32.60
N VAL A 307 -17.99 21.93 -33.42
CA VAL A 307 -17.08 20.83 -33.06
C VAL A 307 -16.26 21.19 -31.82
N TRP A 308 -15.74 22.41 -31.74
CA TRP A 308 -15.01 22.89 -30.57
C TRP A 308 -15.88 22.88 -29.31
N ALA A 309 -17.12 23.37 -29.38
CA ALA A 309 -18.07 23.35 -28.26
C ALA A 309 -18.40 21.91 -27.82
N MET A 310 -18.57 20.98 -28.76
CA MET A 310 -18.78 19.55 -28.48
C MET A 310 -17.58 18.96 -27.72
N VAL A 311 -16.35 19.23 -28.17
CA VAL A 311 -15.13 18.74 -27.50
C VAL A 311 -15.01 19.33 -26.09
N GLN A 312 -15.31 20.61 -25.90
CA GLN A 312 -15.32 21.23 -24.56
C GLN A 312 -16.36 20.60 -23.63
N PHE A 313 -17.56 20.33 -24.15
CA PHE A 313 -18.61 19.65 -23.40
C PHE A 313 -18.21 18.22 -23.00
N LEU A 314 -17.66 17.44 -23.93
CA LEU A 314 -17.18 16.08 -23.67
C LEU A 314 -16.01 16.08 -22.68
N SER A 315 -15.08 17.02 -22.83
CA SER A 315 -13.94 17.19 -21.93
C SER A 315 -14.41 17.45 -20.50
N LYS A 316 -15.28 18.45 -20.30
CA LYS A 316 -15.81 18.78 -18.97
C LYS A 316 -16.71 17.67 -18.38
N SER A 317 -17.35 16.87 -19.23
CA SER A 317 -18.29 15.85 -18.79
C SER A 317 -17.66 14.51 -18.49
N PHE A 318 -16.65 14.09 -19.25
CA PHE A 318 -16.12 12.73 -19.22
C PHE A 318 -14.60 12.66 -19.05
N PHE A 319 -13.84 13.72 -19.36
CA PHE A 319 -12.38 13.64 -19.31
C PHE A 319 -11.94 13.84 -17.86
N ASP A 320 -11.26 12.82 -17.34
CA ASP A 320 -10.74 12.80 -15.99
C ASP A 320 -9.22 13.05 -16.05
N HIS A 321 -8.71 13.91 -15.17
CA HIS A 321 -7.27 14.18 -15.08
C HIS A 321 -6.45 12.91 -14.79
N SER A 322 -7.05 11.89 -14.17
CA SER A 322 -6.39 10.61 -13.93
C SER A 322 -6.14 9.78 -15.20
N MET A 323 -6.82 10.09 -16.32
CA MET A 323 -6.81 9.31 -17.56
C MET A 323 -6.18 10.05 -18.74
N HIS A 324 -5.35 11.07 -18.49
CA HIS A 324 -4.64 11.83 -19.53
C HIS A 324 -3.79 10.96 -20.47
N SER A 325 -3.37 9.77 -20.04
CA SER A 325 -2.66 8.81 -20.89
C SER A 325 -3.50 8.23 -22.03
N ALA A 326 -4.83 8.22 -21.91
CA ALA A 326 -5.73 7.63 -22.90
C ALA A 326 -5.94 8.54 -24.14
N LEU A 327 -5.86 9.85 -23.98
CA LEU A 327 -6.14 10.80 -25.07
C LEU A 327 -5.03 10.79 -26.16
N PRO A 328 -3.72 10.86 -25.84
CA PRO A 328 -2.66 10.70 -26.84
C PRO A 328 -2.73 9.36 -27.58
N LEU A 329 -3.08 8.29 -26.86
CA LEU A 329 -3.32 6.96 -27.42
C LEU A 329 -4.47 6.99 -28.44
N GLY A 330 -5.60 7.59 -28.08
CA GLY A 330 -6.75 7.77 -28.96
C GLY A 330 -6.41 8.59 -30.21
N ILE A 331 -5.69 9.70 -30.06
CA ILE A 331 -5.25 10.54 -31.19
C ILE A 331 -4.38 9.73 -32.17
N TYR A 332 -3.37 9.02 -31.67
CA TYR A 332 -2.52 8.21 -32.52
C TYR A 332 -3.30 7.11 -33.25
N LEU A 333 -4.12 6.33 -32.55
CA LEU A 333 -4.93 5.28 -33.17
C LEU A 333 -5.88 5.85 -34.22
N ALA A 334 -6.52 6.99 -33.92
CA ALA A 334 -7.39 7.68 -34.86
C ALA A 334 -6.65 8.14 -36.12
N THR A 335 -5.46 8.72 -35.99
CA THR A 335 -4.66 9.14 -37.16
C THR A 335 -4.26 7.96 -38.04
N LYS A 336 -3.88 6.81 -37.45
CA LYS A 336 -3.56 5.60 -38.21
C LYS A 336 -4.79 4.99 -38.87
N PHE A 337 -5.92 4.93 -38.17
CA PHE A 337 -7.18 4.46 -38.73
C PHE A 337 -7.58 5.27 -39.96
N TRP A 338 -7.64 6.60 -39.85
CA TRP A 338 -8.02 7.45 -40.98
C TRP A 338 -6.98 7.43 -42.11
N MET A 339 -5.69 7.34 -41.80
CA MET A 339 -4.65 7.11 -42.81
C MET A 339 -4.93 5.85 -43.65
N TYR A 340 -5.28 4.73 -43.01
CA TYR A 340 -5.63 3.51 -43.72
C TYR A 340 -6.92 3.63 -44.51
N VAL A 341 -7.98 4.22 -43.92
CA VAL A 341 -9.25 4.46 -44.62
C VAL A 341 -9.02 5.29 -45.89
N THR A 342 -8.32 6.43 -45.79
CA THR A 342 -8.02 7.26 -46.95
C THR A 342 -7.18 6.49 -47.98
N TRP A 343 -6.16 5.74 -47.54
CA TRP A 343 -5.30 4.98 -48.45
C TRP A 343 -6.07 3.93 -49.26
N PHE A 344 -6.93 3.14 -48.61
CA PHE A 344 -7.64 2.04 -49.27
C PHE A 344 -8.88 2.49 -50.04
N PHE A 345 -9.58 3.54 -49.60
CA PHE A 345 -10.81 3.99 -50.26
C PHE A 345 -10.57 5.04 -51.34
N TRP A 346 -9.55 5.90 -51.20
CA TRP A 346 -9.32 7.01 -52.12
C TRP A 346 -8.11 6.80 -53.01
N PHE A 347 -6.97 6.36 -52.46
CA PHE A 347 -5.73 6.26 -53.23
C PHE A 347 -5.50 4.91 -53.92
N TRP A 348 -6.27 3.89 -53.57
CA TRP A 348 -6.00 2.52 -54.02
C TRP A 348 -6.05 2.31 -55.53
N ASN A 349 -6.97 2.99 -56.22
CA ASN A 349 -7.18 2.78 -57.65
C ASN A 349 -6.34 3.73 -58.52
N ASP A 350 -5.91 4.87 -57.98
CA ASP A 350 -5.32 5.97 -58.76
C ASP A 350 -3.79 5.93 -58.80
N ILE A 351 -3.15 5.04 -58.05
CA ILE A 351 -1.70 5.04 -57.82
C ILE A 351 -1.03 3.73 -58.30
N LEU A 352 0.20 3.85 -58.83
CA LEU A 352 1.03 2.73 -59.24
C LEU A 352 1.33 1.76 -58.08
N PHE A 353 0.85 0.52 -58.21
CA PHE A 353 0.96 -0.52 -57.18
C PHE A 353 2.39 -0.78 -56.70
N PHE A 354 3.32 -0.98 -57.63
CA PHE A 354 4.66 -1.48 -57.30
C PHE A 354 5.51 -0.48 -56.50
N PHE A 355 5.44 0.80 -56.84
CA PHE A 355 6.33 1.81 -56.25
C PHE A 355 5.78 2.43 -54.97
N ILE A 356 4.46 2.39 -54.76
CA ILE A 356 3.83 3.11 -53.65
C ILE A 356 3.04 2.17 -52.72
N HIS A 357 2.22 1.26 -53.26
CA HIS A 357 1.46 0.33 -52.41
C HIS A 357 2.35 -0.71 -51.72
N LEU A 358 3.34 -1.25 -52.44
CA LEU A 358 4.19 -2.30 -51.90
C LEU A 358 5.07 -1.81 -50.72
N PRO A 359 5.76 -0.65 -50.79
CA PRO A 359 6.45 -0.09 -49.62
C PRO A 359 5.51 0.28 -48.47
N PHE A 360 4.32 0.82 -48.75
CA PHE A 360 3.34 1.17 -47.73
C PHE A 360 2.84 -0.06 -46.96
N LEU A 361 2.51 -1.14 -47.67
CA LEU A 361 2.09 -2.41 -47.08
C LEU A 361 3.24 -3.04 -46.28
N ALA A 362 4.46 -3.04 -46.80
CA ALA A 362 5.64 -3.55 -46.08
C ALA A 362 5.85 -2.81 -44.75
N ASN A 363 5.81 -1.47 -44.76
CA ASN A 363 5.92 -0.66 -43.54
C ASN A 363 4.77 -0.91 -42.57
N SER A 364 3.54 -1.06 -43.07
CA SER A 364 2.36 -1.35 -42.25
C SER A 364 2.45 -2.71 -41.57
N ILE A 365 2.84 -3.75 -42.32
CA ILE A 365 3.07 -5.09 -41.78
C ILE A 365 4.18 -5.04 -40.73
N ALA A 366 5.30 -4.35 -41.00
CA ALA A 366 6.38 -4.21 -40.03
C ALA A 366 5.92 -3.50 -38.74
N LEU A 367 5.10 -2.44 -38.86
CA LEU A 367 4.54 -1.73 -37.71
C LEU A 367 3.67 -2.66 -36.84
N PHE A 368 2.70 -3.35 -37.45
CA PHE A 368 1.80 -4.26 -36.72
C PHE A 368 2.53 -5.50 -36.18
N TYR A 369 3.54 -5.99 -36.89
CA TYR A 369 4.40 -7.07 -36.40
C TYR A 369 5.15 -6.65 -35.14
N ASN A 370 5.80 -5.47 -35.16
CA ASN A 370 6.51 -4.95 -33.99
C ASN A 370 5.55 -4.65 -32.84
N PHE A 371 4.37 -4.07 -33.11
CA PHE A 371 3.35 -3.84 -32.10
C PHE A 371 2.86 -5.16 -31.48
N GLY A 372 2.53 -6.16 -32.29
CA GLY A 372 2.09 -7.48 -31.83
C GLY A 372 3.18 -8.21 -31.04
N LYS A 373 4.45 -8.07 -31.43
CA LYS A 373 5.59 -8.61 -30.69
C LYS A 373 5.72 -7.94 -29.32
N SER A 374 5.61 -6.61 -29.25
CA SER A 374 5.61 -5.88 -27.97
C SER A 374 4.41 -6.22 -27.10
N TRP A 375 3.23 -6.40 -27.69
CA TRP A 375 2.02 -6.79 -26.99
C TRP A 375 2.13 -8.17 -26.33
N LYS A 376 2.73 -9.13 -27.06
CA LYS A 376 2.93 -10.51 -26.60
C LYS A 376 4.17 -10.68 -25.72
N SER A 377 4.97 -9.64 -25.51
CA SER A 377 6.15 -9.72 -24.65
C SER A 377 5.71 -9.99 -23.22
N ASP A 378 6.21 -11.06 -22.61
CA ASP A 378 6.03 -11.30 -21.18
C ASP A 378 7.05 -10.45 -20.41
N PRO A 379 6.60 -9.45 -19.62
CA PRO A 379 7.51 -8.64 -18.83
C PRO A 379 8.10 -9.39 -17.62
N GLY A 380 7.75 -10.68 -17.45
CA GLY A 380 8.21 -11.52 -16.37
C GLY A 380 7.41 -11.23 -15.10
N ILE A 381 6.09 -11.39 -15.16
CA ILE A 381 5.23 -11.22 -13.99
C ILE A 381 5.61 -12.25 -12.94
N ILE A 382 6.03 -11.79 -11.77
CA ILE A 382 6.42 -12.67 -10.68
C ILE A 382 5.15 -13.15 -9.99
N LYS A 383 4.91 -14.46 -10.06
CA LYS A 383 3.79 -15.13 -9.39
C LYS A 383 4.35 -15.92 -8.20
N ALA A 384 3.69 -15.82 -7.06
CA ALA A 384 4.01 -16.59 -5.86
C ALA A 384 2.73 -17.11 -5.21
N THR A 385 2.75 -18.35 -4.76
CA THR A 385 1.67 -18.92 -3.94
C THR A 385 1.66 -18.29 -2.55
N GLU A 386 0.54 -18.39 -1.81
CA GLU A 386 0.47 -17.85 -0.44
C GLU A 386 1.52 -18.46 0.49
N GLU A 387 1.78 -19.77 0.36
CA GLU A 387 2.83 -20.45 1.11
C GLU A 387 4.23 -19.90 0.78
N GLN A 388 4.52 -19.67 -0.51
CA GLN A 388 5.79 -19.07 -0.93
C GLN A 388 5.96 -17.64 -0.41
N LYS A 389 4.88 -16.85 -0.39
CA LYS A 389 4.87 -15.49 0.18
C LYS A 389 5.19 -15.53 1.68
N LYS A 390 4.50 -16.37 2.44
CA LYS A 390 4.75 -16.55 3.89
C LYS A 390 6.18 -17.02 4.15
N LYS A 391 6.65 -18.04 3.41
CA LYS A 391 8.03 -18.54 3.52
C LYS A 391 9.06 -17.44 3.25
N THR A 392 8.85 -16.63 2.21
CA THR A 392 9.73 -15.50 1.87
C THR A 392 9.79 -14.48 3.02
N ILE A 393 8.67 -14.14 3.63
CA ILE A 393 8.62 -13.21 4.77
C ILE A 393 9.43 -13.77 5.95
N VAL A 394 9.24 -15.05 6.29
CA VAL A 394 9.96 -15.71 7.38
C VAL A 394 11.46 -15.73 7.09
N GLU A 395 11.88 -16.15 5.91
CA GLU A 395 13.29 -16.20 5.53
C GLU A 395 13.96 -14.83 5.59
N LEU A 396 13.31 -13.79 5.06
CA LEU A 396 13.84 -12.41 5.08
C LEU A 396 13.90 -11.84 6.50
N ALA A 397 12.86 -12.08 7.32
CA ALA A 397 12.84 -11.63 8.70
C ALA A 397 13.94 -12.32 9.53
N GLU A 398 14.09 -13.64 9.37
CA GLU A 398 15.05 -14.42 10.15
C GLU A 398 16.51 -14.22 9.75
N THR A 399 16.75 -13.78 8.51
CA THR A 399 18.08 -13.33 8.04
C THR A 399 18.37 -11.87 8.35
N GLY A 400 17.43 -11.13 8.96
CA GLY A 400 17.57 -9.70 9.24
C GLY A 400 17.55 -8.82 7.98
N SER A 401 17.08 -9.35 6.85
CA SER A 401 17.08 -8.70 5.54
C SER A 401 15.69 -8.23 5.10
N LEU A 402 14.66 -8.28 5.96
CA LEU A 402 13.32 -7.78 5.64
C LEU A 402 13.30 -6.24 5.60
N ASP A 403 13.86 -5.70 4.52
CA ASP A 403 13.82 -4.30 4.14
C ASP A 403 12.90 -4.12 2.93
N LEU A 404 12.13 -3.04 2.91
CA LEU A 404 11.24 -2.64 1.82
C LEU A 404 11.99 -2.34 0.51
N SER A 405 13.31 -2.15 0.57
CA SER A 405 14.17 -2.07 -0.63
C SER A 405 14.18 -3.39 -1.43
N ILE A 406 14.26 -4.53 -0.73
CA ILE A 406 14.35 -5.87 -1.34
C ILE A 406 13.06 -6.68 -1.26
N PHE A 407 12.09 -6.24 -0.46
CA PHE A 407 10.78 -6.86 -0.32
C PHE A 407 9.67 -5.97 -0.91
N CYS A 408 8.71 -6.56 -1.59
CA CYS A 408 7.49 -5.85 -2.01
C CYS A 408 6.37 -6.17 -1.03
N SER A 409 5.95 -5.20 -0.22
CA SER A 409 4.82 -5.36 0.72
C SER A 409 3.47 -5.60 0.04
N THR A 410 3.28 -5.14 -1.20
CA THR A 410 2.03 -5.37 -1.96
C THR A 410 1.96 -6.79 -2.52
N CYS A 411 3.05 -7.31 -3.08
CA CYS A 411 3.06 -8.65 -3.71
C CYS A 411 3.54 -9.75 -2.77
N LEU A 412 4.10 -9.40 -1.61
CA LEU A 412 4.68 -10.29 -0.59
C LEU A 412 5.79 -11.19 -1.13
N ILE A 413 6.63 -10.64 -2.01
CA ILE A 413 7.75 -11.35 -2.61
C ILE A 413 9.05 -10.58 -2.46
N ARG A 414 10.17 -11.31 -2.53
CA ARG A 414 11.49 -10.73 -2.72
C ARG A 414 11.57 -10.16 -4.13
N LYS A 415 12.00 -8.91 -4.25
CA LYS A 415 12.26 -8.21 -5.51
C LYS A 415 13.55 -8.76 -6.13
N PRO A 416 13.51 -9.37 -7.33
CA PRO A 416 14.72 -9.63 -8.09
C PRO A 416 15.47 -8.35 -8.43
N VAL A 417 16.76 -8.48 -8.71
CA VAL A 417 17.58 -7.37 -9.21
C VAL A 417 16.91 -6.78 -10.47
N ARG A 418 16.71 -5.46 -10.49
CA ARG A 418 16.04 -4.70 -11.57
C ARG A 418 14.51 -4.84 -11.66
N SER A 419 13.87 -5.58 -10.75
CA SER A 419 12.41 -5.66 -10.70
C SER A 419 11.77 -4.42 -10.06
N LYS A 420 10.54 -4.10 -10.46
CA LYS A 420 9.70 -3.06 -9.81
C LYS A 420 8.26 -3.51 -9.68
N HIS A 421 7.56 -3.01 -8.67
CA HIS A 421 6.11 -3.11 -8.58
C HIS A 421 5.48 -2.05 -9.49
N CYS A 422 4.68 -2.48 -10.47
CA CYS A 422 3.90 -1.55 -11.27
C CYS A 422 2.59 -1.26 -10.55
N GLY A 423 2.37 0.00 -10.14
CA GLY A 423 1.14 0.41 -9.48
C GLY A 423 -0.10 0.33 -10.38
N VAL A 424 0.06 0.41 -11.70
CA VAL A 424 -1.06 0.30 -12.66
C VAL A 424 -1.48 -1.16 -12.84
N CYS A 425 -0.53 -2.08 -13.05
CA CYS A 425 -0.81 -3.51 -13.16
C CYS A 425 -1.04 -4.18 -11.80
N ASN A 426 -0.72 -3.49 -10.69
CA ASN A 426 -0.69 -3.98 -9.32
C ASN A 426 0.09 -5.31 -9.16
N ARG A 427 1.24 -5.42 -9.85
CA ARG A 427 2.07 -6.64 -9.90
C ARG A 427 3.55 -6.29 -9.92
N CYS A 428 4.37 -7.16 -9.34
CA CYS A 428 5.82 -7.11 -9.48
C CYS A 428 6.27 -7.71 -10.82
N ILE A 429 7.14 -6.97 -11.50
CA ILE A 429 7.61 -7.26 -12.84
C ILE A 429 9.13 -7.45 -12.78
N ALA A 430 9.62 -8.60 -13.24
CA ALA A 430 11.03 -8.96 -13.17
C ALA A 430 11.90 -8.11 -14.12
N LYS A 431 11.40 -7.87 -15.34
CA LYS A 431 12.03 -6.99 -16.33
C LYS A 431 11.17 -5.74 -16.45
N PHE A 432 11.33 -4.79 -15.55
CA PHE A 432 10.55 -3.56 -15.61
C PHE A 432 11.33 -2.47 -16.32
N ASP A 433 10.90 -2.10 -17.53
CA ASP A 433 11.33 -0.86 -18.16
C ASP A 433 10.29 0.24 -17.88
N HIS A 434 9.07 0.07 -18.38
CA HIS A 434 7.95 0.97 -18.12
C HIS A 434 6.58 0.28 -18.31
N HIS A 435 5.52 0.89 -17.79
CA HIS A 435 4.16 0.50 -18.15
C HIS A 435 3.80 1.14 -19.49
N CYS A 436 3.42 0.34 -20.48
CA CYS A 436 3.07 0.79 -21.83
C CYS A 436 1.55 1.00 -21.91
N PRO A 437 1.05 2.25 -21.97
CA PRO A 437 -0.39 2.52 -22.05
C PRO A 437 -1.01 1.95 -23.33
N TRP A 438 -0.22 1.80 -24.41
CA TRP A 438 -0.64 1.28 -25.70
C TRP A 438 -1.06 -0.19 -25.67
N VAL A 439 -0.39 -0.97 -24.82
CA VAL A 439 -0.63 -2.41 -24.64
C VAL A 439 -1.47 -2.67 -23.38
N GLY A 440 -1.57 -1.67 -22.49
CA GLY A 440 -2.17 -1.85 -21.17
C GLY A 440 -1.39 -2.84 -20.30
N ASN A 441 -0.09 -3.02 -20.58
CA ASN A 441 0.76 -3.99 -19.89
C ASN A 441 2.16 -3.40 -19.65
N CYS A 442 2.89 -3.98 -18.70
CA CYS A 442 4.31 -3.69 -18.54
C CYS A 442 5.10 -4.29 -19.69
N VAL A 443 6.15 -3.58 -20.10
CA VAL A 443 7.13 -4.03 -21.08
C VAL A 443 8.50 -4.00 -20.39
N GLY A 444 9.37 -4.93 -20.77
CA GLY A 444 10.68 -5.15 -20.15
C GLY A 444 11.74 -5.56 -21.14
#